data_AF-A0AA88VDV9-F1
#
_entry.id   AF-A0AA88VDV9-F1
#
_cell.length_a   1.000
_cell.length_b   1.000
_cell.length_c   1.000
_cell.angle_alpha   90.00
_cell.angle_beta   90.00
_cell.angle_gamma   90.00
#
_symmetry.space_group_name_H-M   'P 1'
#
loop_
_entity.id
_entity.type
_entity.pdbx_description
1 polymer ?
#
loop_
_entity_poly.entity_id
_entity_poly.type
_entity_poly.pdbx_seq_one_letter_code
_entity_poly.pdbx_strand_id
1 'polypeptide(L)'
;MVHSVDDANETCPFGTFTLVEFYVCHLVTHSSHYITNSTGLRLFTQSWTSLPATQISALSPSFMATPASPAARRAHRRPPRQVRSKHCPNKRSAK
;
A
#
# COMPACT_ATOMS: atom_id res chain seq x y z
N MET A 1 1.25 -37.17 -24.95
CA MET A 1 0.23 -36.19 -25.39
C MET A 1 0.60 -34.89 -24.70
N VAL A 2 0.90 -33.85 -25.48
CA VAL A 2 1.44 -32.56 -25.01
C VAL A 2 0.33 -31.78 -24.29
N HIS A 3 0.61 -31.13 -23.16
CA HIS A 3 -0.40 -30.34 -22.46
C HIS A 3 -0.79 -29.11 -23.29
N SER A 4 -2.04 -28.66 -23.23
CA SER A 4 -2.50 -27.50 -24.02
C SER A 4 -1.79 -26.18 -23.67
N VAL A 5 -1.14 -26.12 -22.50
CA VAL A 5 -0.31 -24.98 -22.06
C VAL A 5 1.17 -25.18 -22.43
N ASP A 6 1.60 -26.38 -22.83
CA ASP A 6 2.96 -26.61 -23.38
C ASP A 6 3.13 -26.03 -24.79
N ASP A 7 2.04 -25.79 -25.54
CA ASP A 7 2.09 -25.18 -26.88
C ASP A 7 2.07 -23.64 -26.81
N ALA A 8 2.49 -23.07 -25.68
CA ALA A 8 2.63 -21.62 -25.45
C ALA A 8 3.76 -21.02 -26.31
N ASN A 9 3.41 -20.61 -27.53
CA ASN A 9 4.25 -19.86 -28.47
C ASN A 9 3.66 -18.46 -28.76
N GLU A 10 4.29 -17.66 -29.63
CA GLU A 10 3.82 -16.30 -29.95
C GLU A 10 2.42 -16.22 -30.58
N THR A 11 1.91 -17.34 -31.11
CA THR A 11 0.53 -17.48 -31.59
C THR A 11 -0.41 -18.14 -30.58
N CYS A 12 0.11 -18.55 -29.43
CA CYS A 12 -0.67 -19.18 -28.38
C CYS A 12 -1.28 -18.12 -27.46
N PRO A 13 -2.56 -18.25 -27.09
CA PRO A 13 -3.22 -17.30 -26.18
C PRO A 13 -2.56 -17.20 -24.80
N PHE A 14 -1.68 -18.15 -24.44
CA PHE A 14 -0.99 -18.20 -23.16
C PHE A 14 0.42 -17.57 -23.20
N GLY A 15 0.83 -17.01 -24.34
CA GLY A 15 2.12 -16.31 -24.50
C GLY A 15 3.31 -17.27 -24.52
N THR A 16 4.44 -16.84 -23.96
CA THR A 16 5.70 -17.60 -23.90
C THR A 16 5.94 -18.27 -22.53
N PHE A 17 4.93 -18.30 -21.66
CA PHE A 17 5.05 -18.91 -20.34
C PHE A 17 5.20 -20.43 -20.44
N THR A 18 6.15 -20.97 -19.68
CA THR A 18 6.16 -22.41 -19.41
C THR A 18 4.93 -22.81 -18.57
N LEU A 19 4.55 -24.09 -18.59
CA LEU A 19 3.45 -24.63 -17.77
C LEU A 19 3.50 -24.15 -16.31
N VAL A 20 4.67 -24.25 -15.68
CA VAL A 20 4.85 -23.92 -14.27
C VAL A 20 4.68 -22.42 -14.05
N GLU A 21 5.27 -21.60 -14.92
CA GLU A 21 5.14 -20.15 -14.84
C GLU A 21 3.70 -19.72 -15.02
N PHE A 22 2.97 -20.30 -15.97
CA PHE A 22 1.55 -20.03 -16.18
C PHE A 22 0.75 -20.31 -14.91
N TYR A 23 0.91 -21.50 -14.30
CA TYR A 23 0.16 -21.86 -13.08
C TYR A 23 0.50 -20.97 -11.88
N VAL A 24 1.78 -20.62 -11.71
CA VAL A 24 2.22 -19.72 -10.64
C VAL A 24 1.70 -18.30 -10.85
N CYS A 25 1.83 -17.75 -12.06
CA CYS A 25 1.37 -16.40 -12.39
C CYS A 25 -0.15 -16.24 -12.23
N HIS A 26 -0.91 -17.27 -12.57
CA HIS A 26 -2.37 -17.24 -12.50
C HIS A 26 -2.95 -17.73 -11.16
N LEU A 27 -2.10 -18.10 -10.20
CA LEU A 27 -2.52 -18.65 -8.91
C LEU A 27 -3.48 -19.83 -9.09
N VAL A 28 -3.16 -20.76 -9.98
CA VAL A 28 -3.97 -21.94 -10.28
C VAL A 28 -3.15 -23.19 -10.02
N THR A 29 -3.73 -24.15 -9.28
CA THR A 29 -3.17 -25.51 -9.17
C THR A 29 -3.76 -26.38 -10.27
N HIS A 30 -2.89 -27.04 -11.04
CA HIS A 30 -3.28 -28.05 -12.03
C HIS A 30 -3.08 -29.47 -11.48
N SER A 31 -4.00 -30.36 -11.81
CA SER A 31 -3.90 -31.80 -11.51
C SER A 31 -4.46 -32.62 -12.67
N SER A 32 -3.83 -33.76 -12.95
CA SER A 32 -4.27 -34.72 -13.96
C SER A 32 -4.37 -36.12 -13.37
N HIS A 33 -5.35 -36.90 -13.83
CA HIS A 33 -5.58 -38.26 -13.35
C HIS A 33 -6.12 -39.16 -14.47
N TYR A 34 -6.02 -40.47 -14.26
CA TYR A 34 -6.67 -41.46 -15.12
C TYR A 34 -7.73 -42.19 -14.31
N ILE A 35 -8.96 -42.22 -14.81
CA ILE A 35 -10.09 -42.92 -14.20
C ILE A 35 -10.50 -44.04 -15.15
N THR A 36 -10.70 -45.25 -14.65
CA THR A 36 -11.19 -46.37 -15.48
C THR A 36 -12.67 -46.58 -15.20
N ASN A 37 -13.50 -46.64 -16.25
CA ASN A 37 -14.92 -46.91 -16.10
C ASN A 37 -15.21 -48.42 -15.94
N SER A 38 -16.46 -48.79 -15.67
CA SER A 38 -16.88 -50.19 -15.52
C SER A 38 -16.70 -51.04 -16.78
N THR A 39 -16.56 -50.42 -17.96
CA THR A 39 -16.32 -51.11 -19.24
C THR A 39 -14.82 -51.25 -19.57
N GLY A 40 -13.93 -50.84 -18.66
CA GLY A 40 -12.47 -50.91 -18.86
C GLY A 40 -11.87 -49.77 -19.69
N LEU A 41 -12.66 -48.73 -20.01
CA LEU A 41 -12.19 -47.57 -20.76
C LEU A 41 -11.44 -46.61 -19.82
N ARG A 42 -10.20 -46.26 -20.21
CA ARG A 42 -9.32 -45.36 -19.44
C ARG A 42 -9.55 -43.90 -19.84
N LEU A 43 -10.24 -43.17 -18.98
CA LEU A 43 -10.52 -41.75 -19.12
C LEU A 43 -9.35 -40.94 -18.58
N PHE A 44 -8.89 -39.96 -19.37
CA PHE A 44 -7.94 -38.97 -18.91
C PHE A 44 -8.70 -37.74 -18.42
N THR A 45 -8.39 -37.27 -17.23
CA THR A 45 -9.01 -36.09 -16.62
C THR A 45 -7.95 -35.07 -16.24
N GLN A 46 -8.32 -33.78 -16.37
CA GLN A 46 -7.53 -32.64 -15.91
C GLN A 46 -8.44 -31.72 -15.10
N SER A 47 -7.86 -31.03 -14.13
CA SER A 47 -8.56 -30.08 -13.26
C SER A 47 -7.67 -28.89 -12.96
N TRP A 48 -8.29 -27.72 -12.83
CA TRP A 48 -7.67 -26.46 -12.47
C TRP A 48 -8.44 -25.85 -11.31
N THR A 49 -7.77 -25.64 -10.19
CA THR A 49 -8.37 -25.03 -8.99
C THR A 49 -7.63 -23.75 -8.64
N SER A 50 -8.36 -22.64 -8.53
CA SER A 50 -7.79 -21.38 -8.07
C SER A 50 -7.27 -21.53 -6.64
N LEU A 51 -6.06 -21.02 -6.41
CA LEU A 51 -5.51 -20.85 -5.09
C LEU A 51 -6.25 -19.71 -4.37
N PRO A 52 -6.41 -19.79 -3.04
CA PRO A 52 -7.02 -18.71 -2.29
C PRO A 52 -6.22 -17.44 -2.51
N ALA A 53 -6.90 -16.35 -2.89
CA ALA A 53 -6.28 -15.05 -3.00
C ALA A 53 -5.63 -14.71 -1.65
N THR A 54 -4.33 -14.45 -1.65
CA THR A 54 -3.64 -13.94 -0.46
C THR A 54 -4.39 -12.71 0.03
N GLN A 55 -4.96 -12.77 1.24
CA GLN A 55 -5.64 -11.61 1.80
C GLN A 55 -4.64 -10.44 1.84
N ILE A 56 -4.96 -9.38 1.11
CA ILE A 56 -4.27 -8.11 1.26
C ILE A 56 -4.73 -7.57 2.61
N SER A 57 -3.98 -7.85 3.67
CA SER A 57 -4.18 -7.20 4.97
C SER A 57 -3.88 -5.71 4.77
N ALA A 58 -4.94 -4.90 4.64
CA ALA A 58 -4.80 -3.45 4.62
C ALA A 58 -4.03 -3.01 5.86
N LEU A 59 -2.89 -2.34 5.66
CA LEU A 59 -2.18 -1.71 6.77
C LEU A 59 -3.09 -0.62 7.35
N SER A 60 -3.46 -0.79 8.62
CA SER A 60 -4.23 0.19 9.37
C SER A 60 -3.51 1.54 9.37
N PRO A 61 -4.15 2.65 8.97
CA PRO A 61 -3.56 3.98 9.10
C PRO A 61 -3.67 4.46 10.55
N SER A 62 -2.80 3.95 11.43
CA SER A 62 -2.68 4.46 12.82
C SER A 62 -1.64 5.56 12.98
N PHE A 63 -1.12 6.13 11.88
CA PHE A 63 -0.14 7.22 11.93
C PHE A 63 -0.75 8.53 11.43
N MET A 64 -1.53 9.21 12.28
CA MET A 64 -1.61 10.68 12.38
C MET A 64 -2.61 11.06 13.49
N ALA A 65 -2.22 10.85 14.75
CA ALA A 65 -2.84 11.58 15.86
C ALA A 65 -2.03 12.86 16.09
N THR A 66 -2.46 13.97 15.48
CA THR A 66 -1.93 15.31 15.74
C THR A 66 -2.26 15.70 17.19
N PRO A 67 -1.29 16.08 18.04
CA PRO A 67 -1.61 16.61 19.36
C PRO A 67 -2.21 18.01 19.20
N ALA A 68 -3.47 18.16 19.61
CA ALA A 68 -4.13 19.45 19.75
C ALA A 68 -3.41 20.28 20.85
N SER A 69 -2.81 21.40 20.45
CA SER A 69 -2.20 22.38 21.34
C SER A 69 -3.30 23.17 22.09
N PRO A 70 -3.34 23.17 23.43
CA PRO A 70 -4.24 24.04 24.16
C PRO A 70 -3.59 25.43 24.34
N ALA A 71 -4.16 26.42 23.64
CA ALA A 71 -3.87 27.83 23.83
C ALA A 71 -4.15 28.25 25.29
N ALA A 72 -3.10 28.37 26.10
CA ALA A 72 -3.18 28.93 27.45
C ALA A 72 -3.21 30.47 27.39
N ARG A 73 -4.43 30.99 27.37
CA ARG A 73 -4.80 32.39 27.56
C ARG A 73 -4.40 32.83 28.98
N ARG A 74 -3.26 33.51 29.15
CA ARG A 74 -2.91 34.17 30.43
C ARG A 74 -2.89 35.69 30.27
N ALA A 75 -3.98 36.30 30.74
CA ALA A 75 -4.13 37.73 30.88
C ALA A 75 -3.15 38.26 31.93
N HIS A 76 -2.22 39.11 31.50
CA HIS A 76 -1.46 39.98 32.41
C HIS A 76 -1.84 41.44 32.12
N ARG A 77 -2.65 42.00 33.02
CA ARG A 77 -2.98 43.42 33.09
C ARG A 77 -1.69 44.24 33.16
N ARG A 78 -1.46 45.12 32.17
CA ARG A 78 -0.43 46.17 32.25
C ARG A 78 -0.97 47.32 33.12
N PRO A 79 -0.22 47.84 34.10
CA PRO A 79 -0.56 49.11 34.74
C PRO A 79 -0.18 50.29 33.81
N PRO A 80 -0.88 51.45 33.93
CA PRO A 80 -0.64 52.59 33.06
C PRO A 80 0.67 53.29 33.46
N ARG A 81 1.62 53.41 32.52
CA ARG A 81 2.85 54.18 32.75
C ARG A 81 2.61 55.63 32.35
N GLN A 82 2.73 56.50 33.35
CA GLN A 82 2.50 57.94 33.28
C GLN A 82 3.29 58.62 32.16
N VAL A 83 2.59 59.50 31.44
CA VAL A 83 3.15 60.57 30.62
C VAL A 83 3.89 61.54 31.56
N ARG A 84 5.19 61.74 31.38
CA ARG A 84 5.88 62.92 31.93
C ARG A 84 6.73 63.63 30.89
N SER A 85 6.33 64.88 30.74
CA SER A 85 6.84 66.00 29.99
C SER A 85 8.36 66.14 29.84
N LYS A 86 8.71 66.53 28.61
CA LYS A 86 9.82 67.36 28.14
C LYS A 86 10.71 68.00 29.23
N HIS A 87 12.02 67.77 29.11
CA HIS A 87 13.01 68.82 29.34
C HIS A 87 14.29 68.55 28.53
N CYS A 88 14.55 69.36 27.51
CA CYS A 88 15.88 69.50 26.91
C CYS A 88 16.66 70.55 27.71
N PRO A 89 17.91 70.28 28.12
CA PRO A 89 18.86 71.33 28.40
C PRO A 89 19.83 71.54 27.24
N ASN A 90 20.15 72.81 27.10
CA ASN A 90 20.88 73.52 26.08
C ASN A 90 22.39 73.52 26.42
N LYS A 91 23.24 73.55 25.38
CA LYS A 91 24.61 74.09 25.28
C LYS A 91 25.52 74.11 26.53
N ARG A 92 26.75 73.58 26.41
CA ARG A 92 28.02 74.36 26.37
C ARG A 92 29.29 73.49 26.38
N SER A 93 30.31 74.04 25.70
CA SER A 93 31.77 73.92 25.87
C SER A 93 32.44 72.57 25.55
N ALA A 94 33.21 72.47 24.47
CA ALA A 94 34.56 73.03 24.24
C ALA A 94 35.67 72.19 24.90
N LYS A 95 36.45 71.50 24.06
CA LYS A 95 37.91 71.43 24.16
C LYS A 95 38.49 71.01 22.80
#